data_AF-A0A925J207-F1
#
_entry.id   AF-A0A925J207-F1
#
_cell.length_a   1.000
_cell.length_b   1.000
_cell.length_c   1.000
_cell.angle_alpha   90.00
_cell.angle_beta   90.00
_cell.angle_gamma   90.00
#
_symmetry.space_group_name_H-M   'P 1'
#
loop_
_entity.id
_entity.type
_entity.pdbx_description
1 polymer ?
#
loop_
_entity_poly.entity_id
_entity_poly.type
_entity_poly.pdbx_seq_one_letter_code
_entity_poly.pdbx_strand_id
1 'polypeptide(L)'
;MHTSIAPCARNGVLALLCLVFVVTPLAAQSIRGVVVQQDGATLARGIVVLVVGRDNRVAGRALTSATGAFDVKLQSAGSYTVRALRIGFRPTDVGPFDLAGDSLHVVRVVLRAEPIALEAVTVLSPQTCRSTGDGTAVAAAWLQARTALTAAAITAESEAFVSRYVTWDRVASDVDSIVTYQRSSVAVSARPKVFTSAPADSLARVGYAFIANDEFVYLGPDADVLLSDQFAGAHCFRLGPGPDAIRRASRSSSSRPEDAGATSTCADA
;
A
#
# COMPACT_ATOMS: atom_id res chain seq x y z
N MET A 1 -38.14 30.06 -76.79
CA MET A 1 -37.88 31.43 -76.31
C MET A 1 -37.80 31.38 -74.79
N HIS A 2 -36.79 32.06 -74.23
CA HIS A 2 -36.52 32.25 -72.79
C HIS A 2 -37.79 32.67 -72.02
N THR A 3 -37.96 32.48 -70.71
CA THR A 3 -37.03 32.29 -69.58
C THR A 3 -37.85 31.78 -68.39
N SER A 4 -37.23 31.00 -67.50
CA SER A 4 -37.82 30.50 -66.26
C SER A 4 -37.04 31.02 -65.04
N ILE A 5 -37.79 31.52 -64.05
CA ILE A 5 -37.72 31.17 -62.62
C ILE A 5 -36.58 31.80 -61.78
N ALA A 6 -37.00 32.65 -60.84
CA ALA A 6 -36.36 32.92 -59.55
C ALA A 6 -36.61 31.73 -58.59
N PRO A 7 -35.81 31.44 -57.53
CA PRO A 7 -35.80 32.30 -56.34
C PRO A 7 -34.51 32.30 -55.47
N CYS A 8 -34.54 33.22 -54.50
CA CYS A 8 -33.77 33.31 -53.26
C CYS A 8 -33.26 31.97 -52.68
N ALA A 9 -31.98 31.94 -52.25
CA ALA A 9 -31.60 31.83 -50.83
C ALA A 9 -30.10 31.54 -50.63
N ARG A 10 -29.48 32.37 -49.78
CA ARG A 10 -28.57 32.00 -48.68
C ARG A 10 -27.19 31.42 -49.07
N ASN A 11 -26.22 32.33 -49.18
CA ASN A 11 -24.78 32.04 -49.07
C ASN A 11 -24.48 31.29 -47.77
N GLY A 12 -24.25 29.98 -47.87
CA GLY A 12 -23.66 29.15 -46.81
C GLY A 12 -22.33 28.61 -47.31
N VAL A 13 -21.25 29.31 -47.00
CA VAL A 13 -19.88 28.86 -47.27
C VAL A 13 -19.65 27.53 -46.54
N LEU A 14 -19.36 26.47 -47.29
CA LEU A 14 -18.87 25.20 -46.77
C LEU A 14 -17.50 25.44 -46.13
N ALA A 15 -17.46 25.63 -44.81
CA ALA A 15 -16.23 25.56 -44.03
C ALA A 15 -16.00 24.10 -43.62
N LEU A 16 -15.13 23.43 -44.37
CA LEU A 16 -14.58 22.12 -44.03
C LEU A 16 -13.76 22.29 -42.74
N LEU A 17 -14.35 21.96 -41.59
CA LEU A 17 -13.68 22.04 -40.29
C LEU A 17 -12.65 20.90 -40.20
N CYS A 18 -11.40 21.17 -40.62
CA CYS A 18 -10.27 20.30 -40.33
C CYS A 18 -10.09 20.23 -38.81
N LEU A 19 -10.60 19.16 -38.20
CA LEU A 19 -10.33 18.78 -36.82
C LEU A 19 -8.86 18.35 -36.75
N VAL A 20 -7.95 19.30 -36.53
CA VAL A 20 -6.55 19.03 -36.23
C VAL A 20 -6.51 18.37 -34.86
N PHE A 21 -6.55 17.03 -34.83
CA PHE A 21 -6.12 16.27 -33.67
C PHE A 21 -4.64 16.58 -33.46
N VAL A 22 -4.33 17.46 -32.52
CA VAL A 22 -2.97 17.60 -31.99
C VAL A 22 -2.68 16.30 -31.27
N VAL A 23 -2.11 15.33 -31.99
CA VAL A 23 -1.52 14.13 -31.40
C VAL A 23 -0.29 14.62 -30.66
N THR A 24 -0.45 15.01 -29.39
CA THR A 24 0.70 15.20 -28.51
C THR A 24 1.37 13.83 -28.37
N PRO A 25 2.61 13.63 -28.84
CA PRO A 25 3.30 12.38 -28.63
C PRO A 25 3.40 12.17 -27.12
N LEU A 26 2.79 11.08 -26.65
CA LEU A 26 2.88 10.68 -25.26
C LEU A 26 4.32 10.20 -25.06
N ALA A 27 5.18 11.06 -24.51
CA ALA A 27 6.57 10.71 -24.27
C ALA A 27 6.63 9.53 -23.30
N ALA A 28 7.03 8.37 -23.81
CA ALA A 28 7.14 7.12 -23.08
C ALA A 28 8.58 6.97 -22.57
N GLN A 29 8.94 7.79 -21.58
CA GLN A 29 10.21 7.62 -20.88
C GLN A 29 10.19 6.33 -20.09
N SER A 30 11.32 5.64 -20.05
CA SER A 30 11.43 4.43 -19.25
C SER A 30 12.81 4.28 -18.64
N ILE A 31 12.83 3.76 -17.42
CA ILE A 31 14.04 3.26 -16.77
C ILE A 31 13.95 1.75 -16.76
N ARG A 32 14.86 1.09 -17.48
CA ARG A 32 15.05 -0.36 -17.42
C ARG A 32 16.33 -0.68 -16.71
N GLY A 33 16.41 -1.87 -16.15
CA GLY A 33 17.63 -2.29 -15.52
C GLY A 33 17.63 -3.70 -15.01
N VAL A 34 18.76 -4.03 -14.38
CA VAL A 34 18.92 -5.28 -13.62
C VAL A 34 19.44 -4.95 -12.24
N VAL A 35 18.87 -5.62 -11.24
CA VAL A 35 19.35 -5.57 -9.86
C VAL A 35 20.17 -6.83 -9.59
N VAL A 36 21.35 -6.63 -9.02
CA VAL A 36 22.26 -7.70 -8.61
C VAL A 36 22.59 -7.60 -7.13
N GLN A 37 22.98 -8.72 -6.53
CA GLN A 37 23.42 -8.79 -5.14
C GLN A 37 24.74 -8.02 -4.94
N GLN A 38 25.18 -7.92 -3.69
CA GLN A 38 26.41 -7.21 -3.33
C GLN A 38 27.68 -7.74 -4.01
N ASP A 39 27.69 -9.03 -4.38
CA ASP A 39 28.78 -9.63 -5.18
C ASP A 39 28.90 -9.05 -6.59
N GLY A 40 27.94 -8.20 -7.00
CA GLY A 40 27.91 -7.54 -8.29
C GLY A 40 27.60 -8.47 -9.45
N ALA A 41 27.29 -9.75 -9.23
CA ALA A 41 27.12 -10.76 -10.28
C ALA A 41 25.79 -11.52 -10.15
N THR A 42 25.42 -11.92 -8.94
CA THR A 42 24.21 -12.72 -8.70
C THR A 42 22.96 -11.88 -8.92
N LEU A 43 22.03 -12.33 -9.76
CA LEU A 43 20.78 -11.62 -10.05
C LEU A 43 19.87 -11.61 -8.81
N ALA A 44 19.25 -10.45 -8.52
CA ALA A 44 18.40 -10.27 -7.35
C ALA A 44 16.92 -10.22 -7.73
N ARG A 45 16.18 -11.28 -7.40
CA ARG A 45 14.74 -11.41 -7.60
C ARG A 45 13.95 -10.79 -6.44
N GLY A 46 12.74 -10.28 -6.71
CA GLY A 46 11.79 -9.86 -5.69
C GLY A 46 12.17 -8.58 -4.97
N ILE A 47 12.99 -7.75 -5.61
CA ILE A 47 13.40 -6.44 -5.12
C ILE A 47 12.37 -5.42 -5.57
N VAL A 48 11.87 -4.61 -4.64
CA VAL A 48 10.99 -3.49 -4.98
C VAL A 48 11.86 -2.35 -5.49
N VAL A 49 11.58 -1.90 -6.71
CA VAL A 49 12.27 -0.76 -7.34
C VAL A 49 11.29 0.40 -7.39
N LEU A 50 11.66 1.51 -6.75
CA LEU A 50 10.95 2.78 -6.84
C LEU A 50 11.76 3.75 -7.69
N VAL A 51 11.09 4.46 -8.58
CA VAL A 51 11.65 5.63 -9.24
C VAL A 51 11.08 6.86 -8.54
N VAL A 52 11.94 7.60 -7.85
CA VAL A 52 11.56 8.77 -7.05
C VAL A 52 12.06 10.05 -7.72
N GLY A 53 11.19 11.04 -7.82
CA GLY A 53 11.54 12.38 -8.30
C GLY A 53 12.29 13.18 -7.23
N ARG A 54 12.78 14.37 -7.61
CA ARG A 54 13.49 15.29 -6.71
C ARG A 54 12.65 15.77 -5.52
N ASP A 55 11.33 15.81 -5.67
CA ASP A 55 10.36 16.09 -4.62
C ASP A 55 10.10 14.90 -3.68
N ASN A 56 10.86 13.80 -3.84
CA ASN A 56 10.73 12.54 -3.12
C ASN A 56 9.38 11.83 -3.34
N ARG A 57 8.60 12.24 -4.37
CA ARG A 57 7.39 11.52 -4.78
C ARG A 57 7.76 10.34 -5.66
N VAL A 58 7.03 9.24 -5.50
CA VAL A 58 7.18 8.05 -6.33
C VAL A 58 6.55 8.32 -7.70
N ALA A 59 7.38 8.35 -8.74
CA ALA A 59 6.96 8.51 -10.13
C ALA A 59 6.61 7.17 -10.80
N GLY A 60 7.16 6.07 -10.29
CA GLY A 60 6.84 4.72 -10.76
C GLY A 60 7.42 3.64 -9.85
N ARG A 61 6.90 2.43 -9.98
CA ARG A 61 7.30 1.26 -9.16
C ARG A 61 7.32 -0.01 -10.00
N ALA A 62 8.23 -0.92 -9.68
CA ALA A 62 8.31 -2.26 -10.27
C ALA A 62 8.84 -3.28 -9.25
N LEU A 63 8.65 -4.56 -9.54
CA LEU A 63 9.27 -5.67 -8.81
C LEU A 63 10.24 -6.41 -9.75
N THR A 64 11.44 -6.75 -9.28
CA THR A 64 12.40 -7.45 -10.13
C THR A 64 11.95 -8.88 -10.43
N SER A 65 12.11 -9.28 -11.69
CA SER A 65 11.82 -10.62 -12.18
C SER A 65 12.80 -11.68 -11.65
N ALA A 66 12.62 -12.93 -12.07
CA ALA A 66 13.58 -14.01 -11.78
C ALA A 66 14.99 -13.74 -12.34
N THR A 67 15.12 -12.92 -13.38
CA THR A 67 16.40 -12.49 -13.96
C THR A 67 16.93 -11.20 -13.33
N GLY A 68 16.31 -10.72 -12.24
CA GLY A 68 16.65 -9.45 -11.61
C GLY A 68 16.28 -8.22 -12.45
N ALA A 69 15.62 -8.41 -13.59
CA ALA A 69 15.26 -7.32 -14.50
C ALA A 69 14.04 -6.54 -14.02
N PHE A 70 13.99 -5.25 -14.33
CA PHE A 70 12.84 -4.38 -14.10
C PHE A 70 12.68 -3.37 -15.25
N ASP A 71 11.45 -2.86 -15.41
CA ASP A 71 11.08 -1.78 -16.33
C ASP A 71 10.07 -0.87 -15.62
N VAL A 72 10.36 0.43 -15.55
CA VAL A 72 9.46 1.45 -15.02
C VAL A 72 9.23 2.51 -16.10
N LYS A 73 7.97 2.65 -16.51
CA LYS A 73 7.52 3.73 -17.40
C LYS A 73 7.24 5.00 -16.60
N LEU A 74 7.68 6.14 -17.11
CA LEU A 74 7.53 7.45 -16.50
C LEU A 74 6.65 8.34 -17.38
N GLN A 75 5.87 9.20 -16.73
CA GLN A 75 4.87 10.05 -17.39
C GLN A 75 5.41 11.42 -17.79
N SER A 76 6.55 11.83 -17.24
CA SER A 76 7.12 13.17 -17.42
C SER A 76 8.64 13.15 -17.42
N ALA A 77 9.23 14.14 -18.10
CA ALA A 77 10.66 14.44 -18.03
C ALA A 77 11.03 14.97 -16.63
N GLY A 78 12.24 14.66 -16.18
CA GLY A 78 12.69 15.09 -14.87
C GLY A 78 13.98 14.40 -14.42
N SER A 79 14.39 14.76 -13.20
CA SER A 79 15.53 14.16 -12.51
C SER A 79 15.02 13.09 -11.55
N TYR A 80 15.49 11.86 -11.71
CA TYR A 80 14.98 10.69 -11.01
C TYR A 80 16.08 9.89 -10.33
N THR A 81 15.78 9.37 -9.13
CA THR A 81 16.63 8.41 -8.42
C THR A 81 15.96 7.04 -8.43
N VAL A 82 16.74 6.00 -8.71
CA VAL A 82 16.29 4.61 -8.62
C VAL A 82 16.61 4.10 -7.21
N ARG A 83 15.57 3.78 -6.44
CA ARG A 83 15.66 3.26 -5.08
C ARG A 83 15.26 1.79 -5.05
N ALA A 84 16.23 0.92 -4.81
CA ALA A 84 16.02 -0.52 -4.64
C ALA A 84 15.82 -0.87 -3.16
N LEU A 85 14.75 -1.59 -2.87
CA LEU A 85 14.30 -1.95 -1.53
C LEU A 85 14.21 -3.47 -1.39
N ARG A 86 14.94 -4.02 -0.42
CA ARG A 86 14.91 -5.42 -0.04
C ARG A 86 14.48 -5.54 1.41
N ILE A 87 13.50 -6.41 1.67
CA ILE A 87 13.02 -6.67 3.03
C ILE A 87 14.19 -7.15 3.91
N GLY A 88 14.36 -6.50 5.06
CA GLY A 88 15.43 -6.74 6.03
C GLY A 88 16.73 -5.99 5.74
N PHE A 89 16.80 -5.11 4.75
CA PHE A 89 18.04 -4.40 4.37
C PHE A 89 17.81 -2.91 4.14
N ARG A 90 18.88 -2.11 4.26
CA ARG A 90 18.84 -0.69 3.90
C ARG A 90 18.57 -0.48 2.40
N PRO A 91 17.85 0.60 2.02
CA PRO A 91 17.67 0.98 0.64
C PRO A 91 19.01 1.20 -0.08
N THR A 92 19.02 0.91 -1.38
CA THR A 92 20.12 1.27 -2.27
C THR A 92 19.62 2.26 -3.31
N ASP A 93 20.14 3.49 -3.25
CA ASP A 93 19.81 4.57 -4.18
C ASP A 93 20.90 4.69 -5.25
N VAL A 94 20.50 4.82 -6.51
CA VAL A 94 21.37 5.04 -7.68
C VAL A 94 20.84 6.20 -8.51
N GLY A 95 21.73 7.09 -8.95
CA GLY A 95 21.41 8.32 -9.67
C GLY A 95 21.83 9.57 -8.87
N PRO A 96 21.21 10.74 -9.14
CA PRO A 96 20.05 10.96 -10.01
C PRO A 96 20.38 10.81 -11.51
N PHE A 97 19.34 10.57 -12.31
CA PHE A 97 19.37 10.49 -13.77
C PHE A 97 18.42 11.54 -14.35
N ASP A 98 18.92 12.36 -15.27
CA ASP A 98 18.10 13.35 -15.96
C ASP A 98 17.52 12.75 -17.25
N LEU A 99 16.19 12.68 -17.33
CA LEU A 99 15.44 12.12 -18.45
C LEU A 99 14.65 13.21 -19.18
N ALA A 100 14.72 13.19 -20.51
CA ALA A 100 14.05 14.15 -21.38
C ALA A 100 13.62 13.48 -22.69
N GLY A 101 12.49 13.91 -23.27
CA GLY A 101 11.95 13.34 -24.52
C GLY A 101 11.51 11.88 -24.36
N ASP A 102 11.72 11.07 -25.40
CA ASP A 102 11.50 9.59 -25.42
C ASP A 102 12.78 8.84 -25.01
N SER A 103 13.29 9.13 -23.82
CA SER A 103 14.54 8.52 -23.33
C SER A 103 14.29 7.18 -22.64
N LEU A 104 14.98 6.14 -23.11
CA LEU A 104 15.21 4.89 -22.36
C LEU A 104 16.54 4.99 -21.63
N HIS A 105 16.52 4.87 -20.30
CA HIS A 105 17.73 4.79 -19.49
C HIS A 105 17.91 3.37 -18.95
N VAL A 106 19.12 2.81 -19.12
CA VAL A 106 19.45 1.47 -18.65
C VAL A 106 20.40 1.57 -17.46
N VAL A 107 20.01 1.00 -16.31
CA VAL A 107 20.79 1.05 -15.07
C VAL A 107 21.07 -0.36 -14.53
N ARG A 108 22.26 -0.54 -13.97
CA ARG A 108 22.61 -1.70 -13.15
C ARG A 108 22.65 -1.28 -11.69
N VAL A 109 21.86 -1.92 -10.84
CA VAL A 109 21.81 -1.62 -9.41
C VAL A 109 22.47 -2.75 -8.62
N VAL A 110 23.54 -2.44 -7.88
CA VAL A 110 24.22 -3.39 -6.99
C VAL A 110 23.71 -3.16 -5.57
N LEU A 111 23.05 -4.15 -4.98
CA LEU A 111 22.44 -4.01 -3.65
C LEU A 111 23.49 -3.83 -2.55
N ARG A 112 23.19 -2.95 -1.59
CA ARG A 112 23.86 -2.89 -0.29
C ARG A 112 23.35 -4.04 0.58
N ALA A 113 24.25 -4.77 1.25
CA ALA A 113 23.90 -5.84 2.19
C ALA A 113 24.01 -5.37 3.65
N GLU A 114 23.52 -4.17 3.96
CA GLU A 114 23.45 -3.69 5.33
C GLU A 114 22.09 -4.09 5.94
N PRO A 115 22.05 -5.09 6.85
CA PRO A 115 20.80 -5.57 7.40
C PRO A 115 20.17 -4.55 8.36
N ILE A 116 18.84 -4.53 8.42
CA ILE A 116 18.06 -3.80 9.42
C ILE A 116 17.42 -4.84 10.35
N ALA A 117 17.70 -4.75 11.65
CA ALA A 117 16.99 -5.51 12.67
C ALA A 117 15.61 -4.88 12.92
N LEU A 118 14.55 -5.69 12.86
CA LEU A 118 13.17 -5.25 13.04
C LEU A 118 12.55 -5.88 14.28
N GLU A 119 11.89 -5.05 15.10
CA GLU A 119 11.06 -5.52 16.20
C GLU A 119 9.59 -5.64 15.77
N ALA A 120 8.76 -6.31 16.58
CA ALA A 120 7.38 -6.58 16.22
C ALA A 120 6.51 -5.32 16.27
N VAL A 121 5.51 -5.25 15.39
CA VAL A 121 4.53 -4.16 15.35
C VAL A 121 3.36 -4.48 16.29
N THR A 122 3.00 -3.52 17.14
CA THR A 122 1.80 -3.59 18.00
C THR A 122 1.09 -2.25 17.96
N VAL A 123 -0.23 -2.28 17.79
CA VAL A 123 -1.10 -1.10 17.80
C VAL A 123 -1.60 -0.86 19.22
N LEU A 124 -1.43 0.35 19.75
CA LEU A 124 -2.01 0.78 21.02
C LEU A 124 -2.82 2.07 20.83
N SER A 125 -3.89 2.20 21.60
CA SER A 125 -4.65 3.45 21.83
C SER A 125 -4.81 3.61 23.35
N PRO A 126 -4.79 4.83 23.94
CA PRO A 126 -4.86 6.17 23.32
C PRO A 126 -3.60 7.02 23.61
N GLN A 127 -2.88 7.60 22.66
CA GLN A 127 -1.65 8.35 23.03
C GLN A 127 -1.35 9.55 22.12
N THR A 128 -1.06 10.71 22.74
CA THR A 128 -0.24 11.80 22.16
C THR A 128 1.09 11.24 21.67
N CYS A 129 1.49 11.56 20.42
CA CYS A 129 2.79 11.14 19.90
C CYS A 129 3.92 11.71 20.79
N ARG A 130 4.50 10.87 21.64
CA ARG A 130 5.65 11.23 22.46
C ARG A 130 6.91 10.73 21.75
N SER A 131 7.83 11.64 21.40
CA SER A 131 9.11 11.27 20.83
C SER A 131 9.96 10.58 21.88
N THR A 132 10.32 9.30 21.66
CA THR A 132 11.13 8.51 22.59
C THR A 132 12.63 8.52 22.26
N GLY A 133 13.04 9.26 21.21
CA GLY A 133 14.43 9.25 20.71
C GLY A 133 14.72 8.16 19.67
N ASP A 134 13.83 7.18 19.50
CA ASP A 134 14.02 6.02 18.59
C ASP A 134 13.53 6.27 17.15
N GLY A 135 13.35 7.53 16.76
CA GLY A 135 12.68 7.90 15.51
C GLY A 135 13.33 7.30 14.25
N THR A 136 14.66 7.14 14.24
CA THR A 136 15.40 6.53 13.13
C THR A 136 15.13 5.03 13.02
N ALA A 137 15.04 4.32 14.14
CA ALA A 137 14.75 2.89 14.19
C ALA A 137 13.28 2.62 13.82
N VAL A 138 12.35 3.43 14.32
CA VAL A 138 10.93 3.39 13.93
C VAL A 138 10.76 3.66 12.43
N ALA A 139 11.44 4.68 11.90
CA ALA A 139 11.39 4.99 10.46
C ALA A 139 11.96 3.85 9.61
N ALA A 140 13.06 3.23 10.04
CA ALA A 140 13.63 2.06 9.38
C ALA A 140 12.64 0.88 9.38
N ALA A 141 11.99 0.61 10.51
CA ALA A 141 10.99 -0.46 10.60
C ALA A 141 9.75 -0.20 9.76
N TRP A 142 9.25 1.02 9.78
CA TRP A 142 8.13 1.43 8.94
C TRP A 142 8.45 1.31 7.45
N LEU A 143 9.66 1.67 7.04
CA LEU A 143 10.12 1.48 5.66
C LEU A 143 10.11 0.01 5.22
N GLN A 144 10.50 -0.91 6.12
CA GLN A 144 10.45 -2.34 5.83
C GLN A 144 9.02 -2.85 5.69
N ALA A 145 8.10 -2.40 6.56
CA ALA A 145 6.68 -2.71 6.44
C ALA A 145 6.10 -2.20 5.12
N ARG A 146 6.39 -0.95 4.73
CA ARG A 146 5.96 -0.38 3.45
C ARG A 146 6.55 -1.13 2.25
N THR A 147 7.80 -1.58 2.34
CA THR A 147 8.43 -2.36 1.27
C THR A 147 7.72 -3.70 1.07
N ALA A 148 7.44 -4.42 2.16
CA ALA A 148 6.70 -5.68 2.11
C ALA A 148 5.28 -5.50 1.55
N LEU A 149 4.56 -4.48 2.01
CA LEU A 149 3.21 -4.14 1.51
C LEU A 149 3.24 -3.73 0.03
N THR A 150 4.25 -2.98 -0.41
CA THR A 150 4.40 -2.58 -1.81
C THR A 150 4.69 -3.77 -2.71
N ALA A 151 5.54 -4.71 -2.27
CA ALA A 151 5.79 -5.95 -3.00
C ALA A 151 4.51 -6.77 -3.17
N ALA A 152 3.72 -6.90 -2.10
CA ALA A 152 2.44 -7.59 -2.14
C ALA A 152 1.44 -6.90 -3.08
N ALA A 153 1.35 -5.57 -3.04
CA ALA A 153 0.47 -4.78 -3.91
C ALA A 153 0.84 -4.90 -5.39
N ILE A 154 2.13 -4.81 -5.75
CA ILE A 154 2.59 -5.00 -7.14
C ILE A 154 2.28 -6.42 -7.62
N THR A 155 2.50 -7.43 -6.77
CA THR A 155 2.22 -8.83 -7.13
C THR A 155 0.73 -9.04 -7.40
N ALA A 156 -0.13 -8.47 -6.55
CA ALA A 156 -1.59 -8.47 -6.70
C ALA A 156 -2.08 -7.83 -8.01
N GLU A 157 -1.41 -6.80 -8.50
CA GLU A 157 -1.76 -6.16 -9.78
C GLU A 157 -1.44 -7.06 -10.99
N SER A 158 -0.42 -7.92 -10.88
CA SER A 158 0.03 -8.80 -11.96
C SER A 158 -0.63 -10.18 -12.00
N GLU A 159 -1.02 -10.72 -10.84
CA GLU A 159 -1.61 -12.05 -10.72
C GLU A 159 -2.84 -12.01 -9.81
N ALA A 160 -3.95 -12.59 -10.27
CA ALA A 160 -5.13 -12.73 -9.43
C ALA A 160 -4.89 -13.82 -8.38
N PHE A 161 -4.87 -13.46 -7.10
CA PHE A 161 -4.80 -14.43 -6.02
C PHE A 161 -6.12 -15.20 -5.91
N VAL A 162 -6.07 -16.52 -6.09
CA VAL A 162 -7.20 -17.40 -5.76
C VAL A 162 -7.29 -17.47 -4.23
N SER A 163 -8.15 -16.64 -3.66
CA SER A 163 -8.32 -16.54 -2.21
C SER A 163 -9.61 -17.24 -1.80
N ARG A 164 -9.52 -18.05 -0.75
CA ARG A 164 -10.69 -18.57 -0.03
C ARG A 164 -10.91 -17.67 1.18
N TYR A 165 -12.06 -17.00 1.26
CA TYR A 165 -12.45 -16.22 2.42
C TYR A 165 -13.77 -16.73 2.98
N VAL A 166 -13.89 -16.59 4.29
CA VAL A 166 -15.09 -16.93 5.05
C VAL A 166 -15.69 -15.61 5.50
N THR A 167 -16.93 -15.38 5.11
CA THR A 167 -17.73 -14.26 5.61
C THR A 167 -18.66 -14.77 6.69
N TRP A 168 -18.70 -14.07 7.82
CA TRP A 168 -19.63 -14.35 8.90
C TRP A 168 -20.68 -13.25 8.96
N ASP A 169 -21.93 -13.67 9.03
CA ASP A 169 -23.06 -12.84 9.41
C ASP A 169 -23.47 -13.29 10.82
N ARG A 170 -23.40 -12.38 11.79
CA ARG A 170 -23.62 -12.68 13.21
C ARG A 170 -24.59 -11.66 13.78
N VAL A 171 -25.62 -12.15 14.45
CA VAL A 171 -26.48 -11.33 15.31
C VAL A 171 -26.13 -11.70 16.74
N ALA A 172 -25.74 -10.69 17.52
CA ALA A 172 -25.56 -10.81 18.95
C ALA A 172 -26.71 -10.09 19.66
N SER A 173 -27.10 -10.61 20.83
CA SER A 173 -28.04 -9.95 21.73
C SER A 173 -27.41 -8.67 22.29
N ASP A 174 -28.14 -7.56 22.24
CA ASP A 174 -27.66 -6.25 22.73
C ASP A 174 -27.44 -6.23 24.25
N VAL A 175 -28.01 -7.18 24.99
CA VAL A 175 -27.98 -7.19 26.47
C VAL A 175 -26.73 -7.88 27.02
N ASP A 176 -26.35 -9.01 26.42
CA ASP A 176 -25.29 -9.89 26.92
C ASP A 176 -24.22 -10.23 25.88
N SER A 177 -24.32 -9.65 24.67
CA SER A 177 -23.42 -9.92 23.53
C SER A 177 -23.36 -11.40 23.13
N ILE A 178 -24.35 -12.22 23.53
CA ILE A 178 -24.42 -13.62 23.13
C ILE A 178 -24.84 -13.68 21.67
N VAL A 179 -24.06 -14.37 20.84
CA VAL A 179 -24.38 -14.61 19.43
C VAL A 179 -25.61 -15.53 19.34
N THR A 180 -26.76 -14.97 18.97
CA THR A 180 -28.03 -15.68 18.83
C THR A 180 -28.20 -16.29 17.43
N TYR A 181 -27.53 -15.70 16.43
CA TYR A 181 -27.50 -16.20 15.07
C TYR A 181 -26.10 -16.08 14.49
N GLN A 182 -25.66 -17.12 13.78
CA GLN A 182 -24.44 -17.09 12.99
C GLN A 182 -24.64 -17.85 11.70
N ARG A 183 -24.36 -17.19 10.58
CA ARG A 183 -24.19 -17.82 9.28
C ARG A 183 -22.76 -17.59 8.81
N SER A 184 -22.13 -18.63 8.27
CA SER A 184 -20.90 -18.46 7.51
C SER A 184 -21.15 -18.83 6.05
N SER A 185 -20.48 -18.11 5.16
CA SER A 185 -20.38 -18.48 3.76
C SER A 185 -18.92 -18.51 3.36
N VAL A 186 -18.56 -19.48 2.52
CA VAL A 186 -17.22 -19.62 1.98
C VAL A 186 -17.28 -19.20 0.53
N ALA A 187 -16.46 -18.22 0.17
CA ALA A 187 -16.28 -17.80 -1.20
C ALA A 187 -14.84 -18.06 -1.63
N VAL A 188 -14.69 -18.54 -2.86
CA VAL A 188 -13.41 -18.62 -3.55
C VAL A 188 -13.48 -17.61 -4.68
N SER A 189 -12.57 -16.65 -4.71
CA SER A 189 -12.47 -15.74 -5.85
C SER A 189 -11.03 -15.45 -6.20
N ALA A 190 -10.74 -15.44 -7.49
CA ALA A 190 -9.53 -14.87 -8.04
C ALA A 190 -9.71 -13.35 -8.11
N ARG A 191 -9.19 -12.62 -7.13
CA ARG A 191 -9.21 -11.15 -7.12
C ARG A 191 -7.82 -10.61 -6.82
N PRO A 192 -7.45 -9.45 -7.39
CA PRO A 192 -6.21 -8.75 -7.03
C PRO A 192 -6.13 -8.44 -5.53
N LYS A 193 -7.26 -8.06 -4.91
CA LYS A 193 -7.34 -7.68 -3.49
C LYS A 193 -8.44 -8.46 -2.78
N VAL A 194 -8.15 -8.91 -1.56
CA VAL A 194 -9.09 -9.68 -0.70
C VAL A 194 -10.04 -8.75 0.07
N PHE A 195 -9.56 -7.57 0.45
CA PHE A 195 -10.34 -6.51 1.06
C PHE A 195 -9.92 -5.17 0.44
N THR A 196 -10.90 -4.30 0.20
CA THR A 196 -10.69 -2.96 -0.35
C THR A 196 -11.19 -1.96 0.68
N SER A 197 -10.39 -0.93 0.95
CA SER A 197 -10.77 0.13 1.88
C SER A 197 -11.36 1.33 1.14
N ALA A 198 -11.93 2.26 1.91
CA ALA A 198 -12.22 3.59 1.37
C ALA A 198 -10.89 4.35 1.07
N PRO A 199 -10.91 5.38 0.21
CA PRO A 199 -9.72 6.18 -0.07
C PRO A 199 -9.09 6.78 1.19
N ALA A 200 -7.76 6.84 1.23
CA ALA A 200 -7.00 7.29 2.42
C ALA A 200 -7.36 8.72 2.85
N ASP A 201 -7.64 9.62 1.91
CA ASP A 201 -8.06 10.99 2.19
C ASP A 201 -9.44 11.05 2.86
N SER A 202 -10.34 10.13 2.48
CA SER A 202 -11.67 10.03 3.06
C SER A 202 -11.57 9.46 4.47
N LEU A 203 -10.81 8.38 4.66
CA LEU A 203 -10.58 7.77 5.98
C LEU A 203 -9.87 8.73 6.95
N ALA A 204 -8.97 9.57 6.46
CA ALA A 204 -8.35 10.61 7.28
C ALA A 204 -9.35 11.67 7.79
N ARG A 205 -10.49 11.85 7.10
CA ARG A 205 -11.54 12.80 7.51
C ARG A 205 -12.62 12.14 8.37
N VAL A 206 -13.11 10.97 7.97
CA VAL A 206 -14.27 10.32 8.61
C VAL A 206 -13.90 9.22 9.60
N GLY A 207 -12.63 8.85 9.66
CA GLY A 207 -12.14 7.75 10.48
C GLY A 207 -12.47 6.37 9.91
N TYR A 208 -12.17 5.35 10.71
CA TYR A 208 -12.35 3.94 10.35
C TYR A 208 -13.62 3.31 10.94
N ALA A 209 -14.28 4.02 11.85
CA ALA A 209 -15.51 3.57 12.50
C ALA A 209 -16.50 4.74 12.50
N PHE A 210 -17.67 4.52 11.89
CA PHE A 210 -18.72 5.53 11.80
C PHE A 210 -20.09 4.86 11.79
N ILE A 211 -21.12 5.64 12.10
CA ILE A 211 -22.51 5.18 12.02
C ILE A 211 -23.04 5.55 10.63
N ALA A 212 -23.60 4.58 9.91
CA ALA A 212 -24.31 4.79 8.66
C ALA A 212 -25.59 3.94 8.66
N ASN A 213 -26.74 4.56 8.36
CA ASN A 213 -28.05 3.90 8.39
C ASN A 213 -28.36 3.21 9.73
N ASP A 214 -28.04 3.87 10.86
CA ASP A 214 -28.15 3.31 12.22
C ASP A 214 -27.30 2.05 12.49
N GLU A 215 -26.37 1.71 11.60
CA GLU A 215 -25.43 0.61 11.76
C GLU A 215 -24.01 1.12 12.04
N PHE A 216 -23.29 0.45 12.94
CA PHE A 216 -21.86 0.69 13.14
C PHE A 216 -21.06 0.03 12.03
N VAL A 217 -20.44 0.86 11.19
CA VAL A 217 -19.58 0.45 10.10
C VAL A 217 -18.12 0.56 10.52
N TYR A 218 -17.36 -0.52 10.31
CA TYR A 218 -15.92 -0.56 10.50
C TYR A 218 -15.23 -0.82 9.17
N LEU A 219 -14.33 0.08 8.78
CA LEU A 219 -13.47 -0.08 7.61
C LEU A 219 -12.07 -0.43 8.08
N GLY A 220 -11.50 -1.51 7.55
CA GLY A 220 -10.08 -1.84 7.74
C GLY A 220 -9.22 -1.13 6.70
N PRO A 221 -8.00 -0.65 7.05
CA PRO A 221 -7.08 -0.11 6.06
C PRO A 221 -6.57 -1.23 5.15
N ASP A 222 -6.61 -1.01 3.84
CA ASP A 222 -5.96 -1.88 2.87
C ASP A 222 -4.50 -1.46 2.64
N ALA A 223 -3.79 -2.17 1.76
CA ALA A 223 -2.38 -1.87 1.47
C ALA A 223 -2.18 -0.44 0.95
N ASP A 224 -3.10 0.11 0.15
CA ASP A 224 -2.96 1.46 -0.39
C ASP A 224 -3.12 2.51 0.72
N VAL A 225 -4.08 2.29 1.63
CA VAL A 225 -4.25 3.14 2.81
C VAL A 225 -3.03 3.07 3.73
N LEU A 226 -2.53 1.88 4.06
CA LEU A 226 -1.36 1.71 4.93
C LEU A 226 -0.08 2.32 4.33
N LEU A 227 0.02 2.37 3.01
CA LEU A 227 1.15 2.96 2.28
C LEU A 227 1.04 4.48 2.09
N SER A 228 -0.10 5.08 2.42
CA SER A 228 -0.39 6.49 2.20
C SER A 228 0.28 7.42 3.21
N ASP A 229 0.57 8.65 2.78
CA ASP A 229 1.10 9.69 3.67
C ASP A 229 0.04 10.17 4.67
N GLN A 230 -1.25 10.09 4.30
CA GLN A 230 -2.37 10.39 5.19
C GLN A 230 -2.38 9.44 6.41
N PHE A 231 -2.20 8.14 6.18
CA PHE A 231 -2.11 7.17 7.25
C PHE A 231 -0.89 7.44 8.14
N ALA A 232 0.29 7.62 7.53
CA ALA A 232 1.51 7.87 8.27
C ALA A 232 1.47 9.18 9.08
N GLY A 233 0.80 10.21 8.59
CA GLY A 233 0.64 11.50 9.28
C GLY A 233 -0.40 11.48 10.41
N ALA A 234 -1.38 10.58 10.35
CA ALA A 234 -2.45 10.47 11.34
C ALA A 234 -2.16 9.47 12.48
N HIS A 235 -1.11 8.64 12.37
CA HIS A 235 -0.81 7.57 13.33
C HIS A 235 0.58 7.72 13.95
N CYS A 236 0.68 7.47 15.26
CA CYS A 236 1.98 7.38 15.94
C CYS A 236 2.52 5.94 15.84
N PHE A 237 3.81 5.81 15.54
CA PHE A 237 4.49 4.51 15.47
C PHE A 237 5.48 4.38 16.63
N ARG A 238 5.57 3.17 17.19
CA ARG A 238 6.58 2.78 18.17
C ARG A 238 7.04 1.36 17.87
N LEU A 239 8.27 1.03 18.26
CA LEU A 239 8.70 -0.36 18.28
C LEU A 239 7.99 -1.09 19.43
N GLY A 240 7.43 -2.25 19.12
CA GLY A 240 6.87 -3.16 20.11
C GLY A 240 7.91 -4.22 20.48
N PRO A 241 7.77 -4.86 21.65
CA PRO A 241 8.70 -5.93 22.03
C PRO A 241 8.64 -7.07 21.01
N GLY A 242 9.79 -7.67 20.71
CA GLY A 242 9.92 -8.69 19.66
C GLY A 242 8.97 -9.91 19.81
N PRO A 243 8.83 -10.72 18.75
CA PRO A 243 7.81 -11.78 18.67
C PRO A 243 7.86 -12.81 19.81
N ASP A 244 9.03 -13.04 20.42
CA ASP A 244 9.18 -13.93 21.59
C ASP A 244 8.54 -13.38 22.86
N ALA A 245 8.51 -12.06 23.03
CA ALA A 245 7.83 -11.41 24.14
C ALA A 245 6.31 -11.44 23.96
N ILE A 246 5.82 -11.28 22.73
CA ILE A 246 4.39 -11.37 22.38
C ILE A 246 3.87 -12.79 22.65
N ARG A 247 4.63 -13.83 22.26
CA ARG A 247 4.27 -15.24 22.53
C ARG A 247 4.24 -15.58 24.02
N ARG A 248 5.05 -14.89 24.83
CA ARG A 248 5.08 -15.04 26.29
C ARG A 248 3.91 -14.33 26.95
N ALA A 249 3.58 -13.12 26.50
CA ALA A 249 2.46 -12.32 27.00
C ALA A 249 1.09 -12.94 26.63
N SER A 250 0.95 -13.55 25.45
CA SER A 250 -0.29 -14.24 25.08
C SER A 250 -0.51 -15.50 25.93
N ARG A 251 0.56 -16.25 26.28
CA ARG A 251 0.48 -17.38 27.22
C ARG A 251 0.08 -16.96 28.63
N SER A 252 0.60 -15.83 29.14
CA SER A 252 0.24 -15.36 30.49
C SER A 252 -1.18 -14.82 30.57
N SER A 253 -1.75 -14.30 29.48
CA SER A 253 -3.15 -13.87 29.43
C SER A 253 -4.15 -15.02 29.30
N SER A 254 -3.70 -16.16 28.76
CA SER A 254 -4.49 -17.38 28.61
C SER A 254 -4.59 -18.20 29.90
N SER A 255 -3.70 -17.99 30.88
CA SER A 255 -3.83 -18.56 32.21
C SER A 255 -4.66 -17.64 33.11
N ARG A 256 -5.99 -17.66 32.95
CA ARG A 256 -6.88 -17.28 34.06
C ARG A 256 -6.82 -18.39 35.12
N PRO A 257 -6.81 -18.09 36.42
CA PRO A 257 -6.82 -19.11 37.45
C PRO A 257 -8.24 -19.67 37.57
N GLU A 258 -8.42 -20.93 37.17
CA GLU A 258 -9.48 -21.78 37.72
C GLU A 258 -9.01 -22.28 39.10
N ASP A 259 -9.90 -22.13 40.08
CA ASP A 259 -9.94 -22.79 41.39
C ASP A 259 -8.75 -22.65 42.35
N ALA A 260 -8.86 -21.66 43.23
CA ALA A 260 -8.48 -21.84 44.63
C ALA A 260 -9.67 -21.48 45.52
N GLY A 261 -10.52 -22.47 45.80
CA GLY A 261 -11.41 -22.41 46.94
C GLY A 261 -10.58 -22.30 48.22
N ALA A 262 -10.75 -21.20 48.94
CA ALA A 262 -10.27 -21.06 50.31
C ALA A 262 -11.41 -20.50 51.15
N THR A 263 -12.01 -21.39 51.93
CA THR A 263 -12.87 -21.13 53.07
C THR A 263 -12.14 -20.26 54.10
N SER A 264 -12.75 -19.17 54.56
CA SER A 264 -12.42 -18.59 55.87
C SER A 264 -13.66 -17.94 56.50
N THR A 265 -14.32 -18.77 57.31
CA THR A 265 -14.98 -18.52 58.60
C THR A 265 -15.09 -17.06 59.06
N CYS A 266 -16.33 -16.58 59.24
CA CYS A 266 -16.63 -15.50 60.18
C CYS A 266 -16.45 -16.03 61.60
N ALA A 267 -15.64 -15.35 62.41
CA ALA A 267 -15.63 -15.51 63.86
C ALA A 267 -15.83 -14.13 64.49
N ASP A 268 -16.79 -14.09 65.42
CA ASP A 268 -17.25 -12.94 66.18
C ASP A 268 -16.13 -12.26 66.99
N ALA A 269 -16.20 -10.92 67.03
CA ALA A 269 -15.92 -10.08 68.21
C ALA A 269 -16.60 -8.72 68.03
#